data_AF-A0A6J4USA5-F1
#
_entry.id   AF-A0A6J4USA5-F1
#
_cell.length_a   1.000
_cell.length_b   1.000
_cell.length_c   1.000
_cell.angle_alpha   90.00
_cell.angle_beta   90.00
_cell.angle_gamma   90.00
#
_symmetry.space_group_name_H-M   'P 1'
#
loop_
_entity.id
_entity.type
_entity.pdbx_description
1 polymer ?
#
loop_
_entity_poly.entity_id
_entity_poly.type
_entity_poly.pdbx_seq_one_letter_code
_entity_poly.pdbx_strand_id
1 'polypeptide(L)'
;MNLSRAIHAASATLLAIVPLGVFASDATPVASPGATPASDALPPLPVKMVAQLTGSGGINDTVARFGVHGTDLGHTFMVGDEMYMIFGDTFGANGSDWRSSAATVITDDDPTDGLTFDRMIEDREGHAAELIPSKKIDFDEITVIPTYGVAVGDRLFLHYM
;
A
#
# COMPACT_ATOMS: atom_id res chain seq x y z
N MET A 1 -14.18 -31.02 61.52
CA MET A 1 -12.98 -30.18 61.76
C MET A 1 -12.57 -29.60 60.42
N ASN A 2 -13.25 -28.54 59.99
CA ASN A 2 -12.88 -27.13 60.13
C ASN A 2 -12.00 -26.66 58.97
N LEU A 3 -12.68 -26.10 57.95
CA LEU A 3 -12.13 -25.11 57.05
C LEU A 3 -11.75 -23.86 57.88
N SER A 4 -10.50 -23.42 57.78
CA SER A 4 -10.10 -22.06 58.15
C SER A 4 -9.53 -21.37 56.91
N ARG A 5 -10.32 -20.42 56.42
CA ARG A 5 -9.97 -19.47 55.36
C ARG A 5 -8.81 -18.58 55.84
N ALA A 6 -7.72 -18.53 55.09
CA ALA A 6 -6.76 -17.43 55.17
C ALA A 6 -7.10 -16.44 54.05
N ILE A 7 -7.86 -15.40 54.39
CA ILE A 7 -8.10 -14.25 53.53
C ILE A 7 -6.79 -13.46 53.50
N HIS A 8 -6.05 -13.53 52.40
CA HIS A 8 -5.01 -12.56 52.10
C HIS A 8 -5.71 -11.26 51.67
N ALA A 9 -5.60 -10.23 52.50
CA ALA A 9 -5.98 -8.87 52.13
C ALA A 9 -5.02 -8.40 51.01
N ALA A 10 -5.48 -8.45 49.77
CA ALA A 10 -4.81 -7.74 48.69
C ALA A 10 -5.01 -6.24 48.94
N SER A 11 -3.92 -5.53 49.21
CA SER A 11 -3.91 -4.08 49.33
C SER A 11 -4.42 -3.47 48.02
N ALA A 12 -5.53 -2.75 48.10
CA ALA A 12 -6.01 -1.92 47.01
C ALA A 12 -5.09 -0.70 46.88
N THR A 13 -4.08 -0.79 46.01
CA THR A 13 -3.33 0.39 45.60
C THR A 13 -4.22 1.21 44.69
N LEU A 14 -4.69 2.35 45.20
CA LEU A 14 -5.39 3.37 44.44
C LEU A 14 -4.41 3.95 43.40
N LEU A 15 -4.46 3.47 42.17
CA LEU A 15 -3.72 4.05 41.06
C LEU A 15 -4.35 5.40 40.74
N ALA A 16 -3.67 6.48 41.10
CA ALA A 16 -4.08 7.82 40.72
C ALA A 16 -4.07 7.91 39.19
N ILE A 17 -5.26 8.02 38.59
CA ILE A 17 -5.42 8.34 37.18
C ILE A 17 -5.00 9.80 37.02
N VAL A 18 -3.77 10.02 36.59
CA VAL A 18 -3.36 11.31 36.04
C VAL A 18 -4.09 11.43 34.71
N PRO A 19 -4.93 12.47 34.49
CA PRO A 19 -5.48 12.69 33.16
C PRO A 19 -4.29 12.94 32.23
N LEU A 20 -4.07 12.04 31.27
CA LEU A 20 -3.23 12.35 30.12
C LEU A 20 -3.90 13.53 29.43
N GLY A 21 -3.34 14.72 29.63
CA GLY A 21 -3.65 15.86 28.79
C GLY A 21 -3.40 15.45 27.35
N VAL A 22 -4.45 15.50 26.53
CA VAL A 22 -4.32 15.43 25.08
C VAL A 22 -3.53 16.67 24.69
N PHE A 23 -2.23 16.52 24.52
CA PHE A 23 -1.46 17.49 23.75
C PHE A 23 -1.86 17.28 22.30
N ALA A 24 -2.88 18.02 21.86
CA ALA A 24 -3.04 18.31 20.44
C ALA A 24 -1.79 19.11 20.05
N SER A 25 -0.79 18.39 19.55
CA SER A 25 0.34 19.01 18.89
C SER A 25 -0.19 19.54 17.58
N ASP A 26 -0.61 20.80 17.58
CA ASP A 26 -0.76 21.64 16.38
C ASP A 26 0.62 21.94 15.74
N ALA A 27 1.63 21.09 15.98
CA ALA A 27 2.88 21.20 15.29
C ALA A 27 2.63 20.75 13.85
N THR A 28 2.42 21.74 12.97
CA THR A 28 2.89 21.61 11.59
C THR A 28 4.28 20.98 11.67
N PRO A 29 4.58 19.88 10.96
CA PRO A 29 5.92 19.30 10.97
C PRO A 29 6.91 20.40 10.61
N VAL A 30 7.62 20.88 11.62
CA VAL A 30 8.66 21.89 11.43
C VAL A 30 9.80 21.12 10.81
N ALA A 31 10.16 21.48 9.57
CA ALA A 31 11.36 20.97 8.93
C ALA A 31 12.51 21.01 9.94
N SER A 32 13.27 19.91 10.07
CA SER A 32 14.37 19.84 11.04
C SER A 32 15.21 21.12 10.96
N PRO A 33 15.47 21.81 12.09
CA PRO A 33 16.34 22.98 12.09
C PRO A 33 17.70 22.60 11.49
N GLY A 34 18.00 23.09 10.29
CA GLY A 34 19.22 22.74 9.55
C GLY A 34 19.04 21.79 8.36
N ALA A 35 17.83 21.30 8.06
CA ALA A 35 17.52 20.74 6.76
C ALA A 35 17.44 21.89 5.75
N THR A 36 18.59 22.30 5.22
CA THR A 36 18.59 22.96 3.92
C THR A 36 18.05 21.90 2.96
N PRO A 37 16.96 22.16 2.20
CA PRO A 37 16.73 21.35 1.00
C PRO A 37 18.06 21.32 0.27
N ALA A 38 18.50 20.17 -0.22
CA ALA A 38 19.56 20.15 -1.21
C ALA A 38 19.02 20.94 -2.42
N SER A 39 19.21 22.26 -2.39
CA SER A 39 18.72 23.20 -3.39
C SER A 39 19.68 23.29 -4.57
N ASP A 40 20.79 22.57 -4.49
CA ASP A 40 21.60 22.28 -5.66
C ASP A 40 20.74 21.37 -6.53
N ALA A 41 20.12 21.96 -7.55
CA ALA A 41 19.51 21.23 -8.63
C ALA A 41 20.53 20.16 -9.04
N LEU A 42 20.16 18.88 -8.89
CA LEU A 42 20.98 17.79 -9.38
C LEU A 42 21.31 18.12 -10.83
N PRO A 43 22.57 17.98 -11.27
CA PRO A 43 22.88 18.10 -12.68
C PRO A 43 21.94 17.17 -13.45
N PRO A 44 21.52 17.51 -14.69
CA PRO A 44 20.64 16.65 -15.47
C PRO A 44 21.14 15.21 -15.44
N LEU A 45 20.40 14.34 -14.74
CA LEU A 45 20.73 12.94 -14.67
C LEU A 45 20.35 12.32 -16.02
N PRO A 46 21.17 11.42 -16.58
CA PRO A 46 20.87 10.75 -17.84
C PRO A 46 19.76 9.72 -17.63
N VAL A 47 18.51 10.20 -17.53
CA VAL A 47 17.32 9.36 -17.39
C VAL A 47 16.75 9.08 -18.78
N LYS A 48 16.26 7.86 -18.98
CA LYS A 48 15.47 7.45 -20.14
C LYS A 48 14.24 6.69 -19.66
N MET A 49 13.15 6.80 -20.39
CA MET A 49 12.03 5.88 -20.23
C MET A 49 12.46 4.50 -20.75
N VAL A 50 12.31 3.45 -19.94
CA VAL A 50 12.58 2.07 -20.35
C VAL A 50 11.38 1.50 -21.10
N ALA A 51 10.24 1.40 -20.42
CA ALA A 51 9.00 0.91 -20.99
C ALA A 51 7.79 1.49 -20.25
N GLN A 52 6.64 1.52 -20.93
CA GLN A 52 5.35 1.74 -20.30
C GLN A 52 4.76 0.38 -19.90
N LEU A 53 4.47 0.18 -18.61
CA LEU A 53 4.06 -1.13 -18.09
C LEU A 53 2.53 -1.37 -18.15
N THR A 54 1.72 -0.31 -18.08
CA THR A 54 0.25 -0.40 -18.03
C THR A 54 -0.42 0.51 -19.06
N GLY A 55 -1.71 0.30 -19.28
CA GLY A 55 -2.53 1.10 -20.18
C GLY A 55 -2.30 0.82 -21.66
N SER A 56 -2.94 1.64 -22.50
CA SER A 56 -2.90 1.47 -23.96
C SER A 56 -1.47 1.68 -24.48
N GLY A 57 -0.98 0.73 -25.30
CA GLY A 57 0.37 0.75 -25.85
C GLY A 57 1.48 0.30 -24.89
N GLY A 58 1.13 -0.08 -23.65
CA GLY A 58 2.08 -0.67 -22.71
C GLY A 58 2.48 -2.09 -23.09
N ILE A 59 3.68 -2.51 -22.68
CA ILE A 59 4.27 -3.81 -23.05
C ILE A 59 3.45 -5.01 -22.55
N ASN A 60 2.64 -4.80 -21.49
CA ASN A 60 1.86 -5.86 -20.85
C ASN A 60 0.43 -5.98 -21.36
N ASP A 61 0.00 -5.15 -22.33
CA ASP A 61 -1.38 -5.13 -22.88
C ASP A 61 -2.48 -5.20 -21.81
N THR A 62 -2.32 -4.40 -20.74
CA THR A 62 -3.19 -4.50 -19.56
C THR A 62 -4.63 -4.10 -19.83
N VAL A 63 -4.89 -3.37 -20.92
CA VAL A 63 -6.23 -3.02 -21.38
C VAL A 63 -6.98 -4.28 -21.80
N ALA A 64 -6.40 -5.09 -22.69
CA ALA A 64 -7.06 -6.29 -23.19
C ALA A 64 -6.99 -7.45 -22.19
N ARG A 65 -5.87 -7.57 -21.46
CA ARG A 65 -5.66 -8.69 -20.53
C ARG A 65 -6.36 -8.52 -19.19
N PHE A 66 -6.52 -7.30 -18.68
CA PHE A 66 -6.94 -7.08 -17.29
C PHE A 66 -7.93 -5.93 -17.09
N GLY A 67 -8.39 -5.28 -18.17
CA GLY A 67 -9.26 -4.10 -18.07
C GLY A 67 -8.61 -2.91 -17.36
N VAL A 68 -7.28 -2.81 -17.35
CA VAL A 68 -6.52 -1.73 -16.70
C VAL A 68 -6.02 -0.76 -17.76
N HIS A 69 -6.62 0.43 -17.79
CA HIS A 69 -6.26 1.52 -18.71
C HIS A 69 -5.25 2.50 -18.12
N GLY A 70 -5.18 2.58 -16.80
CA GLY A 70 -4.25 3.43 -16.08
C GLY A 70 -4.29 3.08 -14.60
N THR A 71 -3.18 3.35 -13.94
CA THR A 71 -3.04 3.12 -12.52
C THR A 71 -1.98 4.04 -11.92
N ASP A 72 -2.03 4.27 -10.61
CA ASP A 72 -0.98 4.94 -9.87
C ASP A 72 -0.16 3.98 -8.99
N LEU A 73 0.95 4.50 -8.44
CA LEU A 73 1.90 3.76 -7.60
C LEU A 73 2.57 2.57 -8.34
N GLY A 74 2.69 1.42 -7.70
CA GLY A 74 3.47 0.27 -8.19
C GLY A 74 4.66 -0.10 -7.31
N HIS A 75 4.47 -0.15 -5.98
CA HIS A 75 5.55 -0.60 -5.08
C HIS A 75 5.68 -2.13 -5.13
N THR A 76 6.92 -2.61 -5.03
CA THR A 76 7.26 -4.02 -5.26
C THR A 76 7.81 -4.70 -4.01
N PHE A 77 7.49 -5.98 -3.83
CA PHE A 77 8.14 -6.83 -2.83
C PHE A 77 8.07 -8.30 -3.24
N MET A 78 9.02 -9.10 -2.73
CA MET A 78 9.14 -10.51 -3.09
C MET A 78 8.27 -11.40 -2.20
N VAL A 79 7.71 -12.45 -2.79
CA VAL A 79 6.99 -13.55 -2.15
C VAL A 79 7.57 -14.85 -2.70
N GLY A 80 8.54 -15.41 -1.98
CA GLY A 80 9.40 -16.43 -2.57
C GLY A 80 10.17 -15.84 -3.76
N ASP A 81 10.04 -16.46 -4.93
CA ASP A 81 10.70 -16.04 -6.17
C ASP A 81 9.80 -15.15 -7.05
N GLU A 82 8.54 -14.90 -6.64
CA GLU A 82 7.63 -14.01 -7.36
C GLU A 82 7.73 -12.57 -6.81
N MET A 83 7.88 -11.59 -7.70
CA MET A 83 7.72 -10.18 -7.37
C MET A 83 6.24 -9.79 -7.45
N TYR A 84 5.71 -9.23 -6.37
CA TYR A 84 4.39 -8.61 -6.35
C TYR A 84 4.57 -7.11 -6.51
N MET A 85 3.86 -6.52 -7.49
CA MET A 85 3.75 -5.08 -7.65
C MET A 85 2.32 -4.66 -7.34
N ILE A 86 2.16 -3.76 -6.38
CA ILE A 86 0.87 -3.29 -5.89
C ILE A 86 0.63 -1.85 -6.33
N PHE A 87 -0.52 -1.66 -6.95
CA PHE A 87 -0.99 -0.38 -7.44
C PHE A 87 -2.06 0.21 -6.53
N GLY A 88 -2.22 1.53 -6.61
CA GLY A 88 -3.36 2.22 -6.00
C GLY A 88 -4.51 2.36 -6.97
N ASP A 89 -4.98 3.60 -7.16
CA ASP A 89 -6.13 3.93 -7.98
C ASP A 89 -5.95 3.42 -9.41
N THR A 90 -6.75 2.42 -9.75
CA THR A 90 -6.69 1.68 -11.01
C THR A 90 -8.01 1.82 -11.73
N PHE A 91 -7.95 2.23 -13.00
CA PHE A 91 -9.13 2.58 -13.78
C PHE A 91 -9.25 1.75 -15.05
N GLY A 92 -10.50 1.46 -15.40
CA GLY A 92 -10.91 0.99 -16.71
C GLY A 92 -11.05 2.13 -17.72
N ALA A 93 -11.74 1.85 -18.82
CA ALA A 93 -11.90 2.78 -19.92
C ALA A 93 -12.53 4.11 -19.47
N ASN A 94 -12.00 5.23 -19.97
CA ASN A 94 -12.54 6.58 -19.69
C ASN A 94 -12.66 6.92 -18.18
N GLY A 95 -11.83 6.31 -17.32
CA GLY A 95 -11.88 6.55 -15.88
C GLY A 95 -13.03 5.83 -15.16
N SER A 96 -13.73 4.91 -15.82
CA SER A 96 -14.72 4.04 -15.17
C SER A 96 -14.04 2.91 -14.41
N ASP A 97 -14.85 2.07 -13.74
CA ASP A 97 -14.37 0.81 -13.14
C ASP A 97 -13.16 1.02 -12.20
N TRP A 98 -13.39 1.90 -11.23
CA TRP A 98 -12.39 2.35 -10.29
C TRP A 98 -12.18 1.33 -9.18
N ARG A 99 -10.99 0.72 -9.19
CA ARG A 99 -10.48 -0.16 -8.12
C ARG A 99 -9.45 0.64 -7.34
N SER A 100 -9.60 0.78 -6.03
CA SER A 100 -8.62 1.53 -5.22
C SER A 100 -7.29 0.82 -5.06
N SER A 101 -7.23 -0.46 -5.41
CA SER A 101 -6.00 -1.23 -5.43
C SER A 101 -6.08 -2.35 -6.44
N ALA A 102 -4.94 -2.66 -7.06
CA ALA A 102 -4.77 -3.83 -7.90
C ALA A 102 -3.36 -4.40 -7.67
N ALA A 103 -3.14 -5.66 -8.05
CA ALA A 103 -1.80 -6.23 -8.00
C ALA A 103 -1.49 -7.04 -9.25
N THR A 104 -0.21 -7.01 -9.61
CA THR A 104 0.37 -7.91 -10.59
C THR A 104 1.44 -8.77 -9.94
N VAL A 105 1.63 -9.94 -10.52
CA VAL A 105 2.71 -10.86 -10.20
C VAL A 105 3.67 -10.92 -11.38
N ILE A 106 4.95 -10.88 -11.08
CA ILE A 106 6.06 -10.71 -12.01
C ILE A 106 7.15 -11.70 -11.61
N THR A 107 7.59 -12.52 -12.55
CA THR A 107 8.78 -13.38 -12.44
C THR A 107 9.95 -12.84 -13.27
N ASP A 108 9.70 -11.83 -14.10
CA ASP A 108 10.70 -11.06 -14.83
C ASP A 108 11.64 -10.32 -13.86
N ASP A 109 12.93 -10.64 -13.94
CA ASP A 109 13.98 -10.09 -13.09
C ASP A 109 14.92 -9.11 -13.82
N ASP A 110 14.65 -8.79 -15.09
CA ASP A 110 15.41 -7.84 -15.89
C ASP A 110 14.64 -6.53 -16.11
N PRO A 111 14.85 -5.50 -15.28
CA PRO A 111 14.15 -4.22 -15.43
C PRO A 111 14.68 -3.38 -16.61
N THR A 112 15.66 -3.86 -17.40
CA THR A 112 16.35 -3.03 -18.40
C THR A 112 15.56 -2.83 -19.70
N ASP A 113 14.56 -3.68 -19.96
CA ASP A 113 13.63 -3.58 -21.09
C ASP A 113 12.15 -3.42 -20.67
N GLY A 114 11.87 -3.48 -19.37
CA GLY A 114 10.55 -3.31 -18.80
C GLY A 114 10.36 -4.26 -17.63
N LEU A 115 9.11 -4.53 -17.28
CA LEU A 115 8.77 -5.64 -16.39
C LEU A 115 7.54 -6.32 -16.98
N THR A 116 7.71 -7.57 -17.38
CA THR A 116 6.64 -8.37 -17.97
C THR A 116 5.73 -8.92 -16.88
N PHE A 117 4.43 -8.67 -17.01
CA PHE A 117 3.41 -9.13 -16.07
C PHE A 117 2.97 -10.53 -16.44
N ASP A 118 3.19 -11.49 -15.55
CA ASP A 118 2.69 -12.85 -15.71
C ASP A 118 1.16 -12.87 -15.60
N ARG A 119 0.65 -12.26 -14.52
CA ARG A 119 -0.78 -12.18 -14.21
C ARG A 119 -1.09 -10.98 -13.33
N MET A 120 -2.31 -10.46 -13.41
CA MET A 120 -2.89 -9.69 -12.31
C MET A 120 -3.69 -10.58 -11.38
N ILE A 121 -3.93 -10.12 -10.16
CA ILE A 121 -4.93 -10.74 -9.30
C ILE A 121 -6.31 -10.35 -9.85
N GLU A 122 -7.10 -11.34 -10.25
CA GLU A 122 -8.36 -11.15 -10.97
C GLU A 122 -9.54 -11.66 -10.14
N ASP A 123 -10.68 -10.97 -10.22
CA ASP A 123 -11.96 -11.40 -9.63
C ASP A 123 -12.83 -12.17 -10.64
N ARG A 124 -12.58 -11.93 -11.93
CA ARG A 124 -13.10 -12.65 -13.10
C ARG A 124 -12.10 -12.54 -14.24
N GLU A 125 -12.17 -13.49 -15.16
CA GLU A 125 -11.28 -13.53 -16.33
C GLU A 125 -11.26 -12.19 -17.08
N GLY A 126 -10.06 -11.66 -17.30
CA GLY A 126 -9.84 -10.44 -18.04
C GLY A 126 -10.01 -9.16 -17.23
N HIS A 127 -10.12 -9.25 -15.90
CA HIS A 127 -10.44 -8.11 -15.05
C HIS A 127 -9.68 -8.16 -13.72
N ALA A 128 -8.74 -7.23 -13.54
CA ALA A 128 -8.01 -7.11 -12.29
C ALA A 128 -8.97 -6.74 -11.14
N ALA A 129 -8.87 -7.47 -10.03
CA ALA A 129 -9.68 -7.29 -8.84
C ALA A 129 -9.33 -6.00 -8.09
N GLU A 130 -10.32 -5.42 -7.40
CA GLU A 130 -10.04 -4.53 -6.27
C GLU A 130 -9.59 -5.38 -5.07
N LEU A 131 -8.33 -5.26 -4.65
CA LEU A 131 -7.79 -6.12 -3.58
C LEU A 131 -8.42 -5.82 -2.22
N ILE A 132 -8.52 -4.53 -1.90
CA ILE A 132 -9.10 -4.03 -0.67
C ILE A 132 -10.27 -3.13 -1.07
N PRO A 133 -11.52 -3.57 -0.84
CA PRO A 133 -12.68 -2.79 -1.24
C PRO A 133 -12.74 -1.51 -0.42
N SER A 134 -13.18 -0.43 -1.07
CA SER A 134 -13.48 0.84 -0.42
C SER A 134 -14.97 1.14 -0.51
N LYS A 135 -15.52 1.90 0.44
CA LYS A 135 -16.95 2.25 0.47
C LYS A 135 -17.39 3.11 -0.72
N LYS A 136 -16.47 3.88 -1.30
CA LYS A 136 -16.73 4.91 -2.32
C LYS A 136 -17.73 5.97 -1.85
N ILE A 137 -17.60 6.43 -0.60
CA ILE A 137 -18.48 7.44 0.00
C ILE A 137 -17.69 8.71 0.31
N ASP A 138 -18.13 9.83 -0.27
CA ASP A 138 -17.56 11.15 -0.01
C ASP A 138 -17.56 11.47 1.50
N PHE A 139 -16.43 11.98 1.98
CA PHE A 139 -16.20 12.35 3.40
C PHE A 139 -16.24 11.19 4.42
N ASP A 140 -16.31 9.92 3.99
CA ASP A 140 -16.13 8.73 4.84
C ASP A 140 -14.91 7.94 4.38
N GLU A 141 -15.03 7.21 3.27
CA GLU A 141 -13.96 6.42 2.68
C GLU A 141 -14.19 6.37 1.16
N ILE A 142 -13.45 7.22 0.45
CA ILE A 142 -13.53 7.28 -1.01
C ILE A 142 -12.64 6.22 -1.67
N THR A 143 -11.48 5.94 -1.06
CA THR A 143 -10.47 5.00 -1.55
C THR A 143 -9.80 4.30 -0.38
N VAL A 144 -9.27 3.11 -0.65
CA VAL A 144 -8.33 2.42 0.23
C VAL A 144 -7.05 2.14 -0.55
N ILE A 145 -5.98 2.86 -0.24
CA ILE A 145 -4.75 2.88 -1.05
C ILE A 145 -3.62 2.14 -0.32
N PRO A 146 -3.07 1.06 -0.91
CA PRO A 146 -1.88 0.41 -0.39
C PRO A 146 -0.67 1.35 -0.45
N THR A 147 0.07 1.43 0.64
CA THR A 147 1.25 2.29 0.81
C THR A 147 2.54 1.49 0.81
N TYR A 148 2.48 0.24 1.28
CA TYR A 148 3.60 -0.70 1.23
C TYR A 148 3.13 -2.14 1.49
N GLY A 149 3.99 -3.12 1.20
CA GLY A 149 3.74 -4.52 1.49
C GLY A 149 4.99 -5.30 1.89
N VAL A 150 4.79 -6.38 2.64
CA VAL A 150 5.83 -7.35 2.99
C VAL A 150 5.26 -8.76 2.96
N ALA A 151 6.12 -9.75 2.74
CA ALA A 151 5.78 -11.16 2.92
C ALA A 151 6.48 -11.76 4.13
N VAL A 152 5.77 -12.63 4.85
CA VAL A 152 6.33 -13.48 5.90
C VAL A 152 5.94 -14.92 5.59
N GLY A 153 6.92 -15.69 5.10
CA GLY A 153 6.64 -17.01 4.52
C GLY A 153 5.78 -16.87 3.27
N ASP A 154 4.65 -17.57 3.24
CA ASP A 154 3.65 -17.56 2.16
C ASP A 154 2.54 -16.50 2.38
N ARG A 155 2.65 -15.66 3.41
CA ARG A 155 1.63 -14.67 3.76
C ARG A 155 2.03 -13.26 3.36
N LEU A 156 1.14 -12.61 2.63
CA LEU A 156 1.22 -11.21 2.25
C LEU A 156 0.60 -10.30 3.32
N PHE A 157 1.29 -9.21 3.66
CA PHE A 157 0.79 -8.15 4.52
C PHE A 157 0.89 -6.82 3.78
N LEU A 158 -0.23 -6.10 3.67
CA LEU A 158 -0.30 -4.78 3.06
C LEU A 158 -0.62 -3.74 4.12
N HIS A 159 0.10 -2.62 4.10
CA HIS A 159 -0.25 -1.42 4.84
C HIS A 159 -1.00 -0.48 3.91
N TYR A 160 -2.15 0.03 4.35
CA TYR A 160 -3.03 0.88 3.56
C TYR A 160 -3.57 2.03 4.40
N MET A 161 -4.15 3.02 3.71
CA MET A 161 -4.88 4.14 4.32
C MET A 161 -6.20 4.40 3.59
#